data_AF-X1VZ32-F1
#
_entry.id   AF-X1VZ32-F1
#
_cell.length_a   1.000
_cell.length_b   1.000
_cell.length_c   1.000
_cell.angle_alpha   90.00
_cell.angle_beta   90.00
_cell.angle_gamma   90.00
#
_symmetry.space_group_name_H-M   'P 1'
#
loop_
_entity.id
_entity.type
_entity.pdbx_description
1 polymer ?
#
loop_
_entity_poly.entity_id
_entity_poly.type
_entity_poly.pdbx_seq_one_letter_code
_entity_poly.pdbx_strand_id
1 'polypeptide(L)'
;MGYDADEADIILIGSIKLESSPETYGELKAITAKFRRAVGLEAHELTEAALAAEKVYLEASAKLKAAREEEAPQAEILQLEALRDELETRFKAALAQSQEG
;
A
#
# COMPACT_ATOMS: atom_id res chain seq x y z
N MET A 1 -21.12 7.43 14.45
CA MET A 1 -20.06 7.86 15.38
C MET A 1 -19.03 6.75 15.40
N GLY A 2 -18.06 6.85 14.51
CA GLY A 2 -16.97 5.88 14.40
C GLY A 2 -15.87 6.65 13.70
N TYR A 3 -14.73 6.76 14.37
CA TYR A 3 -13.52 7.30 13.76
C TYR A 3 -13.15 6.39 12.59
N ASP A 4 -12.81 6.97 11.43
CA ASP A 4 -12.29 6.20 10.31
C ASP A 4 -10.92 5.63 10.69
N ALA A 5 -10.52 4.48 10.12
CA ALA A 5 -9.30 3.76 10.51
C ALA A 5 -8.03 4.65 10.46
N ASP A 6 -8.03 5.65 9.58
CA ASP A 6 -6.98 6.66 9.46
C ASP A 6 -6.86 7.61 10.66
N GLU A 7 -7.96 7.84 11.40
CA GLU A 7 -8.02 8.75 12.55
C GLU A 7 -7.53 8.07 13.84
N ALA A 8 -7.67 6.75 13.95
CA ALA A 8 -7.20 5.96 15.09
C ALA A 8 -5.66 5.88 15.14
N ASP A 9 -5.00 5.80 13.98
CA ASP A 9 -3.54 5.73 13.90
C ASP A 9 -2.85 7.03 14.37
N ILE A 10 -3.52 8.18 14.24
CA ILE A 10 -2.96 9.47 14.65
C ILE A 10 -3.06 9.68 16.16
N ILE A 11 -4.10 9.16 16.82
CA ILE A 11 -4.15 9.13 18.29
C ILE A 11 -3.01 8.26 18.83
N LEU A 12 -2.66 7.17 18.15
CA LEU A 12 -1.54 6.30 18.55
C LEU A 12 -0.16 6.94 18.30
N ILE A 13 0.00 7.72 17.22
CA ILE A 13 1.24 8.45 16.90
C ILE A 13 1.36 9.75 17.75
N GLY A 14 0.26 10.18 18.37
CA GLY A 14 0.08 11.39 19.19
C GLY A 14 0.86 11.49 20.51
N SER A 15 2.04 10.89 20.60
CA SER A 15 3.10 11.39 21.50
C SER A 15 3.79 12.64 20.94
N ILE A 16 3.13 13.35 20.02
CA ILE A 16 3.56 14.65 19.51
C ILE A 16 3.15 15.68 20.57
N LYS A 17 4.13 16.26 21.26
CA LYS A 17 3.93 17.46 22.08
C LYS A 17 3.48 18.61 21.18
N LEU A 18 2.18 18.75 20.97
CA LEU A 18 1.60 19.97 20.43
C LEU A 18 1.61 21.02 21.54
N GLU A 19 2.12 22.22 21.25
CA GLU A 19 2.10 23.35 22.20
C GLU A 19 0.67 23.82 22.53
N SER A 20 -0.30 23.44 21.70
CA SER A 20 -1.73 23.67 21.90
C SER A 20 -2.52 22.48 21.33
N SER A 21 -3.40 21.90 22.16
CA SER A 21 -4.35 20.88 21.70
C SER A 21 -5.34 21.50 20.69
N PRO A 22 -5.64 20.85 19.56
CA PRO A 22 -6.61 21.38 18.60
C PRO A 22 -8.00 21.49 19.23
N GLU A 23 -8.67 22.63 19.05
CA GLU A 23 -9.97 22.92 19.67
C GLU A 23 -11.15 22.45 18.79
N THR A 24 -10.89 22.22 17.50
CA THR A 24 -11.90 21.74 16.54
C THR A 24 -11.38 20.59 15.66
N TYR A 25 -12.32 19.78 15.17
CA TYR A 25 -12.05 18.70 14.22
C TYR A 25 -11.40 19.20 12.91
N GLY A 26 -11.75 20.40 12.46
CA GLY A 26 -11.15 21.02 11.27
C GLY A 26 -9.67 21.36 11.45
N GLU A 27 -9.27 21.81 12.65
CA GLU A 27 -7.87 22.11 12.97
C GLU A 27 -7.03 20.83 13.06
N LEU A 28 -7.57 19.79 13.68
CA LEU A 28 -6.93 18.48 13.74
C LEU A 28 -6.67 17.95 12.31
N LYS A 29 -7.66 18.05 11.41
CA LYS A 29 -7.51 17.64 10.00
C LYS A 29 -6.42 18.41 9.27
N ALA A 30 -6.32 19.73 9.49
CA ALA A 30 -5.30 20.57 8.88
C ALA A 30 -3.88 20.25 9.39
N ILE A 31 -3.73 19.99 10.69
CA ILE A 31 -2.45 19.59 11.30
C ILE A 31 -2.02 18.22 10.78
N THR A 32 -2.95 17.26 10.73
CA THR A 32 -2.72 15.92 10.19
C THR A 32 -2.28 15.97 8.73
N ALA A 33 -2.99 16.72 7.88
CA ALA A 33 -2.62 16.83 6.47
C ALA A 33 -1.22 17.42 6.29
N LYS A 34 -0.87 18.45 7.07
CA LYS A 34 0.49 19.04 7.07
C LYS A 34 1.55 18.05 7.56
N PHE A 35 1.28 17.32 8.64
CA PHE A 35 2.19 16.32 9.16
C PHE A 35 2.42 15.21 8.14
N ARG A 36 1.34 14.63 7.58
CA ARG A 36 1.42 13.58 6.56
C ARG A 36 2.24 14.03 5.37
N ARG A 37 2.03 15.26 4.88
CA ARG A 37 2.85 15.85 3.82
C ARG A 37 4.31 16.04 4.21
N ALA A 38 4.57 16.50 5.45
CA ALA A 38 5.93 16.72 5.94
C ALA A 38 6.73 15.42 6.14
N VAL A 39 6.06 14.30 6.44
CA VAL A 39 6.72 12.99 6.64
C VAL A 39 6.57 12.06 5.42
N GLY A 40 6.05 12.55 4.30
CA GLY A 40 5.88 11.75 3.07
C GLY A 40 4.80 10.65 3.17
N LEU A 41 3.86 10.78 4.11
CA LEU A 41 2.68 9.92 4.26
C LEU A 41 1.47 10.46 3.49
N GLU A 42 1.70 11.18 2.38
CA GLU A 42 0.62 11.47 1.43
C GLU A 42 0.09 10.13 0.95
N ALA A 43 -1.17 9.83 1.30
CA ALA A 43 -1.85 8.67 0.76
C ALA A 43 -2.10 8.98 -0.71
N HIS A 44 -1.17 8.60 -1.58
CA HIS A 44 -1.47 8.48 -2.99
C HIS A 44 -2.49 7.35 -3.10
N GLU A 45 -3.75 7.70 -3.37
CA GLU A 45 -4.77 6.70 -3.66
C GLU A 45 -4.29 5.87 -4.84
N LEU A 46 -4.06 4.58 -4.61
CA LEU A 46 -3.66 3.67 -5.68
C LEU A 46 -4.77 3.65 -6.72
N THR A 47 -4.39 3.84 -7.99
CA THR A 47 -5.34 3.74 -9.09
C THR A 47 -5.92 2.32 -9.15
N GLU A 48 -7.13 2.16 -9.69
CA GLU A 48 -7.72 0.82 -9.92
C GLU A 48 -6.77 -0.08 -10.74
N ALA A 49 -5.96 0.51 -11.63
CA ALA A 49 -4.94 -0.20 -12.39
C ALA A 49 -3.81 -0.76 -11.51
N ALA A 50 -3.33 0.01 -10.53
CA ALA A 50 -2.32 -0.44 -9.57
C ALA A 50 -2.85 -1.54 -8.65
N LEU A 51 -4.08 -1.39 -8.15
CA LEU A 51 -4.75 -2.40 -7.31
C LEU A 51 -4.99 -3.70 -8.09
N ALA A 52 -5.43 -3.61 -9.34
CA ALA A 52 -5.62 -4.78 -10.19
C ALA A 52 -4.29 -5.50 -10.48
N ALA A 53 -3.23 -4.74 -10.80
CA ALA A 53 -1.90 -5.30 -11.05
C ALA A 53 -1.31 -5.98 -9.80
N GLU A 54 -1.50 -5.37 -8.62
CA GLU A 54 -1.10 -5.95 -7.34
C GLU A 54 -1.78 -7.30 -7.08
N LYS A 55 -3.10 -7.35 -7.27
CA LYS A 55 -3.87 -8.58 -7.06
C LYS A 55 -3.35 -9.72 -7.93
N VAL A 56 -3.11 -9.48 -9.22
CA VAL A 56 -2.63 -10.53 -10.14
C VAL A 56 -1.21 -10.96 -9.79
N TYR A 57 -0.35 -10.03 -9.38
CA TYR A 57 0.99 -10.33 -8.88
C TYR A 57 0.98 -11.20 -7.60
N LEU A 58 0.09 -10.90 -6.64
CA LEU A 58 -0.06 -11.67 -5.42
C LEU A 58 -0.59 -13.08 -5.69
N GLU A 59 -1.55 -13.22 -6.60
CA GLU A 59 -2.06 -14.53 -7.03
C GLU A 59 -0.97 -15.39 -7.68
N ALA A 60 -0.14 -14.82 -8.55
CA ALA A 60 0.99 -15.53 -9.16
C ALA A 60 2.06 -15.92 -8.10
N SER A 61 2.33 -15.05 -7.14
CA SER A 61 3.26 -15.32 -6.04
C SER A 61 2.76 -16.45 -5.13
N ALA A 62 1.45 -16.48 -4.85
CA ALA A 62 0.82 -17.56 -4.09
C ALA A 62 0.90 -18.89 -4.84
N LYS A 63 0.64 -18.90 -6.15
CA LYS A 63 0.77 -20.10 -7.00
C LYS A 63 2.20 -20.62 -7.04
N LEU A 64 3.20 -19.74 -7.18
CA LEU A 64 4.60 -20.12 -7.14
C LEU A 64 4.99 -20.72 -5.79
N LYS A 65 4.50 -20.13 -4.69
CA LYS A 65 4.74 -20.66 -3.35
C LYS A 65 4.12 -22.06 -3.18
N ALA A 66 2.87 -22.24 -3.59
CA ALA A 66 2.20 -23.54 -3.57
C ALA A 66 2.94 -24.58 -4.42
N ALA A 67 3.34 -24.23 -5.65
CA ALA A 67 4.10 -25.12 -6.52
C ALA A 67 5.46 -25.55 -5.92
N ARG A 68 6.12 -24.67 -5.16
CA ARG A 68 7.34 -25.01 -4.42
C ARG A 68 7.08 -25.92 -3.23
N GLU A 69 5.96 -25.69 -2.52
CA GLU A 69 5.55 -26.51 -1.37
C GLU A 69 5.09 -27.92 -1.80
N GLU A 70 4.47 -28.03 -2.98
CA GLU A 70 4.00 -29.29 -3.57
C GLU A 70 5.08 -30.04 -4.36
N GLU A 71 6.33 -29.54 -4.36
CA GLU A 71 7.45 -30.11 -5.13
C GLU A 71 7.11 -30.31 -6.61
N ALA A 72 6.37 -29.34 -7.19
CA ALA A 72 5.97 -29.35 -8.58
C ALA A 72 7.19 -29.44 -9.53
N PRO A 73 7.00 -29.92 -10.76
CA PRO A 73 8.09 -30.02 -11.72
C PRO A 73 8.85 -28.71 -11.87
N GLN A 74 10.19 -28.77 -11.90
CA GLN A 74 11.03 -27.58 -12.02
C GLN A 74 10.65 -26.68 -13.22
N ALA A 75 10.18 -27.27 -14.32
CA ALA A 75 9.71 -26.52 -15.48
C ALA A 75 8.47 -25.65 -15.18
N GLU A 76 7.56 -26.13 -14.33
CA GLU A 76 6.37 -25.39 -13.90
C GLU A 76 6.74 -24.26 -12.93
N ILE A 77 7.66 -24.53 -12.00
CA ILE A 77 8.21 -23.51 -11.09
C ILE A 77 8.85 -22.37 -11.90
N LEU A 78 9.70 -22.69 -12.88
CA LEU A 78 10.35 -21.69 -13.75
C LEU A 78 9.35 -20.86 -14.56
N GLN A 79 8.24 -21.46 -15.03
CA GLN A 79 7.18 -20.73 -15.73
C GLN A 79 6.44 -19.77 -14.80
N LEU A 80 6.15 -20.21 -13.57
CA LEU A 80 5.50 -19.38 -12.55
C LEU A 80 6.41 -18.26 -12.06
N GLU A 81 7.72 -18.49 -11.97
CA GLU A 81 8.72 -17.44 -11.69
C GLU A 81 8.73 -16.37 -12.77
N ALA A 82 8.84 -16.77 -14.05
CA ALA A 82 8.82 -15.83 -15.16
C ALA A 82 7.51 -15.01 -15.20
N LEU A 83 6.37 -15.66 -14.96
CA LEU A 83 5.08 -15.00 -14.88
C LEU A 83 5.00 -14.00 -13.71
N ARG A 84 5.49 -14.39 -12.53
CA ARG A 84 5.53 -13.53 -11.34
C ARG A 84 6.39 -12.30 -11.58
N ASP A 85 7.55 -12.44 -12.24
CA ASP A 85 8.47 -11.33 -12.53
C ASP A 85 7.90 -10.36 -13.58
N GLU A 86 7.19 -10.86 -14.59
CA GLU A 86 6.47 -10.02 -15.56
C GLU A 86 5.37 -9.20 -14.85
N LEU A 87 4.61 -9.84 -13.97
CA LEU A 87 3.54 -9.18 -13.22
C LEU A 87 4.08 -8.18 -12.19
N GLU A 88 5.21 -8.48 -11.56
CA GLU A 88 5.90 -7.55 -10.67
C GLU A 88 6.30 -6.27 -11.42
N THR A 89 6.83 -6.43 -12.64
CA THR A 89 7.23 -5.28 -13.47
C THR A 89 6.01 -4.42 -13.83
N ARG A 90 4.88 -5.06 -14.20
CA ARG A 90 3.61 -4.34 -14.47
C ARG A 90 3.07 -3.63 -13.24
N PHE A 91 3.12 -4.26 -12.06
CA PHE A 91 2.70 -3.65 -10.81
C PHE A 91 3.55 -2.42 -10.47
N LYS A 92 4.88 -2.52 -10.57
CA LYS A 92 5.79 -1.38 -10.36
C LYS A 92 5.51 -0.22 -11.31
N ALA A 93 5.22 -0.51 -12.58
CA ALA A 93 4.85 0.50 -13.57
C ALA A 93 3.51 1.18 -13.24
N ALA A 94 2.49 0.41 -12.85
CA ALA A 94 1.19 0.94 -12.45
C ALA A 94 1.27 1.76 -11.14
N LEU A 95 2.14 1.34 -10.22
CA LEU A 95 2.41 2.06 -8.98
C LEU A 95 3.06 3.41 -9.25
N ALA A 96 4.08 3.45 -10.13
CA ALA A 96 4.73 4.71 -10.52
C ALA A 96 3.73 5.69 -11.16
N GLN A 97 2.87 5.21 -12.06
CA GLN A 97 1.83 6.04 -12.67
C GLN A 97 0.80 6.57 -11.66
N SER A 98 0.54 5.82 -10.58
CA SER A 98 -0.39 6.25 -9.52
C SER A 98 0.21 7.31 -8.59
N GLN A 99 1.54 7.45 -8.57
CA GLN A 99 2.27 8.42 -7.74
C GLN A 99 2.55 9.73 -8.48
N GLU A 100 2.45 9.74 -9.81
CA GLU A 100 2.61 10.93 -10.66
C GLU A 100 1.29 11.71 -10.87
N GLY A 101 0.15 11.14 -10.45
CA GLY A 101 -1.21 11.67 -10.64
C GLY A 101 -1.72 12.56 -9.53
#